data_AF-A0A812VQ19-F1
#
_entry.id   AF-A0A812VQ19-F1
#
_cell.length_a   1.000
_cell.length_b   1.000
_cell.length_c   1.000
_cell.angle_alpha   90.00
_cell.angle_beta   90.00
_cell.angle_gamma   90.00
#
_symmetry.space_group_name_H-M   'P 1'
#
loop_
_entity.id
_entity.type
_entity.pdbx_description
1 polymer ?
#
loop_
_entity_poly.entity_id
_entity_poly.type
_entity_poly.pdbx_seq_one_letter_code
_entity_poly.pdbx_strand_id
1 'polypeptide(L)'
;MTVSNELMAEVAHAVVAEVNETFGEEAASKLQSYKLIQHMARGYITGHAAITTRKILAELPEHQAPVPVTWVDIGLEQEYPCILYSSYLRALAERNRMDVLTQGVDLEAFWGKMQPLLPKHPIFELPASARAYTIPLFLIGDEGRGYKKSAVFVLGAEPVLGTGCDAEDTQTSQDDMKMNFRGNTTLTRQLFACIPKTVYADNAEPLHKLVNIWADDFANLFNNGLDIRSGGCTQTWRIAVLGLKADWPALVEYAICVWPIHSNVLLGTNVTLWDFRVTGCDARGLDKNLAHLYKEMKAFSADRNLYLHMNNLTKGLVGISSAADFPVGTWFKGADTTFVLKFLVFKFETVLASEVLQGHDRLYFAAILDCLQASDAFLSLLYKAGLFLEKRRLARVVRHGLAMVSGYSRCAALANDRSLARFKLTPKYHMLMHIVHQLQVDKDRGRSPLNPLSYSCQMPEDFINRIATLCRSVSPRFVGERGLDLYKIALAKVW
;
A
#
# COMPACT_ATOMS: atom_id res chain seq x y z
N MET A 1 20.53 -4.80 4.79
CA MET A 1 21.91 -4.30 4.64
C MET A 1 22.08 -3.86 3.20
N THR A 2 22.37 -2.59 2.95
CA THR A 2 22.69 -2.09 1.61
C THR A 2 24.19 -2.26 1.37
N VAL A 3 24.53 -2.98 0.30
CA VAL A 3 25.90 -3.17 -0.19
C VAL A 3 26.27 -1.93 -1.00
N SER A 4 27.41 -1.28 -0.73
CA SER A 4 27.84 -0.12 -1.53
C SER A 4 28.22 -0.57 -2.94
N ASN A 5 28.22 0.37 -3.91
CA ASN A 5 28.68 0.04 -5.27
C ASN A 5 30.15 -0.38 -5.29
N GLU A 6 30.99 0.14 -4.38
CA GLU A 6 32.36 -0.33 -4.21
C GLU A 6 32.39 -1.78 -3.71
N LEU A 7 31.60 -2.10 -2.68
CA LEU A 7 31.53 -3.46 -2.13
C LEU A 7 30.93 -4.44 -3.15
N MET A 8 29.95 -4.03 -3.96
CA MET A 8 29.45 -4.86 -5.06
C MET A 8 30.51 -5.09 -6.14
N ALA A 9 31.32 -4.09 -6.46
CA ALA A 9 32.39 -4.20 -7.44
C ALA A 9 33.56 -5.04 -6.92
N GLU A 10 33.85 -4.97 -5.61
CA GLU A 10 34.82 -5.81 -4.91
C GLU A 10 34.37 -7.27 -4.90
N VAL A 11 33.12 -7.55 -4.55
CA VAL A 11 32.52 -8.89 -4.63
C VAL A 11 32.52 -9.37 -6.08
N ALA A 12 32.14 -8.52 -7.04
CA ALA A 12 32.19 -8.87 -8.46
C ALA A 12 33.62 -9.21 -8.92
N HIS A 13 34.63 -8.47 -8.43
CA HIS A 13 36.03 -8.78 -8.69
C HIS A 13 36.44 -10.13 -8.12
N ALA A 14 36.09 -10.42 -6.86
CA ALA A 14 36.36 -11.71 -6.23
C ALA A 14 35.67 -12.87 -6.97
N VAL A 15 34.40 -12.69 -7.36
CA VAL A 15 33.64 -13.69 -8.13
C VAL A 15 34.26 -13.93 -9.50
N VAL A 16 34.69 -12.87 -10.21
CA VAL A 16 35.33 -13.02 -11.53
C VAL A 16 36.68 -13.73 -11.40
N ALA A 17 37.48 -13.41 -10.38
CA ALA A 17 38.74 -14.08 -10.12
C ALA A 17 38.53 -15.58 -9.89
N GLU A 18 37.63 -15.94 -8.97
CA GLU A 18 37.31 -17.33 -8.61
C GLU A 18 36.74 -18.12 -9.81
N VAL A 19 35.80 -17.53 -10.54
CA VAL A 19 35.16 -18.18 -11.69
C VAL A 19 36.17 -18.40 -12.83
N ASN A 20 37.07 -17.44 -13.07
CA ASN A 20 38.11 -17.59 -14.09
C ASN A 20 39.16 -18.61 -13.70
N GLU A 21 39.54 -18.67 -12.42
CA GLU A 21 40.47 -19.68 -11.89
C GLU A 21 39.88 -21.09 -11.98
N THR A 22 38.59 -21.24 -11.65
CA THR A 22 37.94 -22.56 -11.59
C THR A 22 37.55 -23.10 -12.96
N PHE A 23 36.99 -22.25 -13.84
CA PHE A 23 36.37 -22.70 -15.08
C PHE A 23 37.12 -22.26 -16.34
N GLY A 24 38.11 -21.37 -16.22
CA GLY A 24 38.75 -20.70 -17.34
C GLY A 24 37.87 -19.61 -17.97
N GLU A 25 38.50 -18.56 -18.49
CA GLU A 25 37.81 -17.38 -19.01
C GLU A 25 36.83 -17.70 -20.17
N GLU A 26 37.16 -18.70 -20.99
CA GLU A 26 36.33 -19.14 -22.11
C GLU A 26 35.01 -19.78 -21.65
N ALA A 27 35.03 -20.62 -20.61
CA ALA A 27 33.81 -21.20 -20.07
C ALA A 27 33.00 -20.19 -19.25
N ALA A 28 33.68 -19.32 -18.49
CA ALA A 28 33.06 -18.24 -17.72
C ALA A 28 32.29 -17.25 -18.60
N SER A 29 32.80 -16.95 -19.80
CA SER A 29 32.17 -16.07 -20.79
C SER A 29 30.77 -16.50 -21.24
N LYS A 30 30.41 -17.77 -21.01
CA LYS A 30 29.09 -18.33 -21.34
C LYS A 30 28.02 -18.03 -20.29
N LEU A 31 28.40 -17.55 -19.09
CA LEU A 31 27.43 -17.14 -18.07
C LEU A 31 26.78 -15.81 -18.47
N GLN A 32 25.45 -15.75 -18.38
CA GLN A 32 24.67 -14.58 -18.79
C GLN A 32 25.09 -13.27 -18.11
N SER A 33 25.51 -13.35 -16.84
CA SER A 33 25.94 -12.19 -16.05
C SER A 33 27.44 -11.90 -16.12
N TYR A 34 28.24 -12.73 -16.80
CA TYR A 34 29.70 -12.62 -16.73
C TYR A 34 30.21 -11.29 -17.27
N LYS A 35 29.65 -10.77 -18.37
CA LYS A 35 30.03 -9.46 -18.92
C LYS A 35 29.80 -8.33 -17.91
N LEU A 36 28.65 -8.32 -17.24
CA LEU A 36 28.33 -7.33 -16.20
C LEU A 36 29.32 -7.41 -15.05
N ILE A 37 29.57 -8.61 -14.51
CA ILE A 37 30.44 -8.82 -13.35
C ILE A 37 31.90 -8.51 -13.72
N GLN A 38 32.36 -8.88 -14.91
CA GLN A 38 33.72 -8.58 -15.41
C GLN A 38 33.94 -7.07 -15.56
N HIS A 39 32.93 -6.33 -16.00
CA HIS A 39 33.00 -4.88 -16.10
C HIS A 39 32.98 -4.19 -14.72
N MET A 40 32.19 -4.69 -13.78
CA MET A 40 32.21 -4.23 -12.38
C MET A 40 33.59 -4.50 -11.74
N ALA A 41 34.14 -5.70 -11.97
CA ALA A 41 35.47 -6.09 -11.53
C ALA A 41 36.57 -5.16 -12.09
N ARG A 42 36.51 -4.82 -13.38
CA ARG A 42 37.41 -3.82 -13.99
C ARG A 42 37.25 -2.45 -13.36
N GLY A 43 36.01 -2.02 -13.10
CA GLY A 43 35.73 -0.76 -12.41
C GLY A 43 36.37 -0.69 -11.02
N TYR A 44 36.35 -1.79 -10.27
CA TYR A 44 37.03 -1.92 -8.98
C TYR A 44 38.54 -1.73 -9.11
N ILE A 45 39.18 -2.47 -10.02
CA ILE A 45 40.62 -2.38 -10.27
C ILE A 45 41.04 -0.96 -10.67
N THR A 46 40.24 -0.27 -11.51
CA THR A 46 40.56 1.07 -12.00
C THR A 46 40.17 2.20 -11.04
N GLY A 47 39.69 1.90 -9.82
CA GLY A 47 39.24 2.92 -8.86
C GLY A 47 38.00 3.71 -9.30
N HIS A 48 37.29 3.24 -10.33
CA HIS A 48 36.08 3.87 -10.89
C HIS A 48 34.84 3.00 -10.71
N ALA A 49 34.85 2.12 -9.71
CA ALA A 49 33.83 1.09 -9.44
C ALA A 49 32.41 1.62 -9.59
N ALA A 50 32.12 2.75 -8.94
CA ALA A 50 30.80 3.34 -8.97
C ALA A 50 30.41 3.91 -10.34
N ILE A 51 31.34 4.52 -11.10
CA ILE A 51 31.07 5.12 -12.41
C ILE A 51 30.97 4.04 -13.49
N THR A 52 31.88 3.07 -13.49
CA THR A 52 31.92 1.97 -14.44
C THR A 52 30.71 1.06 -14.28
N THR A 53 30.37 0.66 -13.05
CA THR A 53 29.14 -0.12 -12.78
C THR A 53 27.88 0.62 -13.28
N ARG A 54 27.81 1.95 -13.11
CA ARG A 54 26.70 2.76 -13.62
C ARG A 54 26.64 2.81 -15.14
N LYS A 55 27.79 2.99 -15.80
CA LYS A 55 27.87 3.06 -17.26
C LYS A 55 27.43 1.75 -17.91
N ILE A 56 27.89 0.61 -17.37
CA ILE A 56 27.49 -0.70 -17.89
C ILE A 56 26.02 -1.03 -17.61
N LEU A 57 25.46 -0.65 -16.45
CA LEU A 57 24.02 -0.83 -16.21
C LEU A 57 23.15 -0.02 -17.18
N ALA A 58 23.65 1.11 -17.68
CA ALA A 58 23.00 1.91 -18.72
C ALA A 58 23.22 1.33 -20.14
N GLU A 59 24.34 0.65 -20.37
CA GLU A 59 24.73 0.05 -21.66
C GLU A 59 24.24 -1.41 -21.84
N LEU A 60 23.67 -2.05 -20.81
CA LEU A 60 23.11 -3.40 -20.86
C LEU A 60 21.56 -3.39 -20.78
N PRO A 61 20.86 -3.10 -21.89
CA PRO A 61 19.40 -3.08 -21.93
C PRO A 61 18.76 -4.44 -21.59
N GLU A 62 19.49 -5.56 -21.75
CA GLU A 62 19.00 -6.89 -21.33
C GLU A 62 18.77 -7.04 -19.82
N HIS A 63 19.27 -6.13 -18.98
CA HIS A 63 19.13 -6.18 -17.52
C HIS A 63 18.12 -5.17 -16.98
N GLN A 64 17.41 -4.45 -17.85
CA GLN A 64 16.36 -3.51 -17.48
C GLN A 64 15.02 -3.93 -18.09
N ALA A 65 13.93 -3.65 -17.37
CA ALA A 65 12.62 -3.79 -17.97
C ALA A 65 12.53 -2.83 -19.17
N PRO A 66 12.05 -3.30 -20.33
CA PRO A 66 12.05 -2.55 -21.58
C PRO A 66 10.88 -1.55 -21.64
N VAL A 67 10.79 -0.72 -20.59
CA VAL A 67 9.80 0.34 -20.45
C VAL A 67 10.51 1.67 -20.75
N PRO A 68 10.06 2.44 -21.76
CA PRO A 68 10.76 3.65 -22.16
C PRO A 68 10.52 4.78 -21.16
N VAL A 69 11.57 5.57 -20.93
CA VAL A 69 11.51 6.79 -20.12
C VAL A 69 11.27 7.97 -21.05
N THR A 70 10.30 8.80 -20.72
CA THR A 70 9.95 10.03 -21.44
C THR A 70 10.46 11.22 -20.64
N TRP A 71 11.12 12.15 -21.33
CA TRP A 71 11.60 13.40 -20.75
C TRP A 71 10.57 14.49 -21.05
N VAL A 72 10.14 15.21 -20.02
CA VAL A 72 9.03 16.17 -20.11
C VAL A 72 9.38 17.50 -19.48
N ASP A 73 8.90 18.59 -20.08
CA ASP A 73 9.08 19.93 -19.51
C ASP A 73 8.10 20.15 -18.34
N ILE A 74 8.66 20.39 -17.15
CA ILE A 74 7.91 20.74 -15.94
C ILE A 74 8.29 22.13 -15.41
N GLY A 75 8.87 22.99 -16.25
CA GLY A 75 9.29 24.34 -15.85
C GLY A 75 10.60 24.38 -15.06
N LEU A 76 11.45 23.36 -15.20
CA LEU A 76 12.83 23.35 -14.71
C LEU A 76 13.79 23.65 -15.86
N GLU A 77 15.06 23.94 -15.54
CA GLU A 77 16.11 24.16 -16.57
C GLU A 77 16.35 22.92 -17.45
N GLN A 78 16.08 21.73 -16.92
CA GLN A 78 16.24 20.45 -17.61
C GLN A 78 14.90 19.72 -17.60
N GLU A 79 14.63 18.99 -18.69
CA GLU A 79 13.48 18.09 -18.76
C GLU A 79 13.53 17.05 -17.64
N TYR A 80 12.35 16.64 -17.17
CA TYR A 80 12.19 15.71 -16.08
C TYR A 80 11.81 14.32 -16.58
N PRO A 81 12.42 13.25 -16.07
CA PRO A 81 12.14 11.90 -16.55
C PRO A 81 10.89 11.32 -15.88
N CYS A 82 10.04 10.67 -16.68
CA CYS A 82 8.87 9.91 -16.22
C CYS A 82 8.66 8.67 -17.09
N ILE A 83 7.85 7.72 -16.62
CA ILE A 83 7.36 6.60 -17.41
C ILE A 83 5.88 6.84 -17.66
N LEU A 84 5.51 7.21 -18.88
CA LEU A 84 4.10 7.32 -19.26
C LEU A 84 3.40 5.95 -19.11
N TYR A 85 2.15 5.96 -18.67
CA TYR A 85 1.38 4.73 -18.55
C TYR A 85 1.11 4.13 -19.94
N SER A 86 0.94 4.95 -20.97
CA SER A 86 0.79 4.49 -22.36
C SER A 86 2.00 3.71 -22.86
N SER A 87 3.21 4.19 -22.52
CA SER A 87 4.48 3.52 -22.77
C SER A 87 4.60 2.19 -22.01
N TYR A 88 4.21 2.17 -20.74
CA TYR A 88 4.20 0.96 -19.91
C TYR A 88 3.21 -0.09 -20.43
N LEU A 89 1.99 0.34 -20.78
CA LEU A 89 0.95 -0.51 -21.36
C LEU A 89 1.40 -1.15 -22.66
N ARG A 90 2.02 -0.37 -23.56
CA ARG A 90 2.60 -0.87 -24.81
C ARG A 90 3.67 -1.92 -24.55
N ALA A 91 4.58 -1.67 -23.60
CA ALA A 91 5.65 -2.60 -23.27
C ALA A 91 5.14 -3.95 -22.75
N LEU A 92 4.06 -3.95 -21.95
CA LEU A 92 3.37 -5.18 -21.50
C LEU A 92 2.69 -5.88 -22.66
N ALA A 93 1.98 -5.14 -23.50
CA ALA A 93 1.21 -5.66 -24.62
C ALA A 93 2.09 -6.37 -25.66
N GLU A 94 3.21 -5.75 -26.06
CA GLU A 94 4.20 -6.32 -26.99
C GLU A 94 4.79 -7.65 -26.50
N ARG A 95 4.70 -7.93 -25.20
CA ARG A 95 5.22 -9.14 -24.56
C ARG A 95 4.12 -10.11 -24.15
N ASN A 96 2.86 -9.82 -24.52
CA ASN A 96 1.70 -10.60 -24.15
C ASN A 96 1.53 -10.75 -22.62
N ARG A 97 1.79 -9.67 -21.87
CA ARG A 97 1.76 -9.60 -20.40
C ARG A 97 0.63 -8.73 -19.84
N MET A 98 -0.49 -8.64 -20.56
CA MET A 98 -1.68 -7.90 -20.13
C MET A 98 -2.37 -8.55 -18.92
N ASP A 99 -2.08 -9.81 -18.66
CA ASP A 99 -2.49 -10.56 -17.46
C ASP A 99 -1.97 -9.92 -16.17
N VAL A 100 -0.84 -9.21 -16.20
CA VAL A 100 -0.33 -8.46 -15.05
C VAL A 100 -1.36 -7.44 -14.54
N LEU A 101 -2.11 -6.81 -15.45
CA LEU A 101 -3.10 -5.77 -15.13
C LEU A 101 -4.52 -6.32 -14.99
N THR A 102 -4.84 -7.39 -15.71
CA THR A 102 -6.21 -7.93 -15.80
C THR A 102 -6.44 -9.18 -14.97
N GLN A 103 -5.37 -9.90 -14.65
CA GLN A 103 -5.39 -11.21 -13.98
C GLN A 103 -6.28 -12.25 -14.70
N GLY A 104 -6.46 -12.09 -16.01
CA GLY A 104 -7.33 -12.96 -16.83
C GLY A 104 -8.82 -12.78 -16.60
N VAL A 105 -9.24 -11.73 -15.85
CA VAL A 105 -10.64 -11.45 -15.58
C VAL A 105 -11.36 -10.93 -16.82
N ASP A 106 -12.59 -11.36 -17.01
CA ASP A 106 -13.52 -10.76 -17.98
C ASP A 106 -13.86 -9.32 -17.54
N LEU A 107 -13.28 -8.35 -18.27
CA LEU A 107 -13.48 -6.93 -18.00
C LEU A 107 -14.90 -6.47 -18.32
N GLU A 108 -15.61 -7.10 -19.27
CA GLU A 108 -17.01 -6.78 -19.54
C GLU A 108 -17.87 -7.14 -18.32
N ALA A 109 -17.67 -8.34 -17.75
CA ALA A 109 -18.32 -8.76 -16.53
C ALA A 109 -17.97 -7.84 -15.34
N PHE A 110 -16.72 -7.38 -15.23
CA PHE A 110 -16.30 -6.40 -14.23
C PHE A 110 -17.10 -5.10 -14.35
N TRP A 111 -17.16 -4.52 -15.55
CA TRP A 111 -17.90 -3.28 -15.79
C TRP A 111 -19.42 -3.45 -15.62
N GLY A 112 -19.95 -4.63 -15.92
CA GLY A 112 -21.34 -5.00 -15.63
C GLY A 112 -21.66 -4.92 -14.14
N LYS A 113 -20.75 -5.36 -13.26
CA LYS A 113 -20.89 -5.21 -11.80
C LYS A 113 -20.71 -3.76 -11.33
N MET A 114 -19.90 -2.96 -12.03
CA MET A 114 -19.68 -1.55 -11.71
C MET A 114 -20.84 -0.63 -12.12
N GLN A 115 -21.59 -0.98 -13.17
CA GLN A 115 -22.64 -0.12 -13.73
C GLN A 115 -23.72 0.31 -12.73
N PRO A 116 -24.24 -0.55 -11.85
CA PRO A 116 -25.20 -0.14 -10.83
C PRO A 116 -24.60 0.77 -9.75
N LEU A 117 -23.28 0.72 -9.55
CA LEU A 117 -22.55 1.50 -8.54
C LEU A 117 -22.23 2.91 -9.07
N LEU A 118 -21.82 3.01 -10.34
CA LEU A 118 -21.40 4.25 -10.97
C LEU A 118 -22.17 4.50 -12.29
N PRO A 119 -23.51 4.60 -12.26
CA PRO A 119 -24.33 4.61 -13.48
C PRO A 119 -24.07 5.81 -14.41
N LYS A 120 -23.46 6.88 -13.89
CA LYS A 120 -23.11 8.10 -14.63
C LYS A 120 -21.63 8.16 -15.05
N HIS A 121 -20.87 7.08 -14.86
CA HIS A 121 -19.47 7.07 -15.24
C HIS A 121 -19.33 7.07 -16.76
N PRO A 122 -18.45 7.91 -17.37
CA PRO A 122 -18.29 8.02 -18.83
C PRO A 122 -17.99 6.70 -19.54
N ILE A 123 -17.44 5.71 -18.82
CA ILE A 123 -17.19 4.37 -19.38
C ILE A 123 -18.45 3.68 -19.93
N PHE A 124 -19.63 4.02 -19.41
CA PHE A 124 -20.89 3.45 -19.87
C PHE A 124 -21.43 4.10 -21.14
N GLU A 125 -20.76 5.14 -21.64
CA GLU A 125 -20.95 5.69 -22.98
C GLU A 125 -20.22 4.84 -24.03
N LEU A 126 -19.22 4.04 -23.61
CA LEU A 126 -18.51 3.12 -24.50
C LEU A 126 -19.34 1.85 -24.77
N PRO A 127 -19.27 1.27 -25.99
CA PRO A 127 -19.93 0.01 -26.29
C PRO A 127 -19.36 -1.15 -25.45
N ALA A 128 -20.15 -2.20 -25.25
CA ALA A 128 -19.75 -3.39 -24.49
C ALA A 128 -18.41 -3.99 -24.95
N SER A 129 -18.21 -4.08 -26.27
CA SER A 129 -16.95 -4.55 -26.87
C SER A 129 -15.74 -3.69 -26.50
N ALA A 130 -15.89 -2.38 -26.32
CA ALA A 130 -14.80 -1.52 -25.85
C ALA A 130 -14.57 -1.66 -24.34
N ARG A 131 -15.64 -1.85 -23.55
CA ARG A 131 -15.54 -2.09 -22.10
C ARG A 131 -14.79 -3.39 -21.80
N ALA A 132 -14.93 -4.42 -22.64
CA ALA A 132 -14.18 -5.68 -22.56
C ALA A 132 -12.65 -5.50 -22.65
N TYR A 133 -12.16 -4.36 -23.15
CA TYR A 133 -10.74 -4.02 -23.25
C TYR A 133 -10.37 -2.75 -22.46
N THR A 134 -11.18 -2.39 -21.47
CA THR A 134 -10.92 -1.21 -20.62
C THR A 134 -10.50 -1.63 -19.21
N ILE A 135 -9.25 -1.35 -18.85
CA ILE A 135 -8.66 -1.78 -17.57
C ILE A 135 -8.97 -0.75 -16.47
N PRO A 136 -9.54 -1.17 -15.32
CA PRO A 136 -9.74 -0.30 -14.17
C PRO A 136 -8.44 -0.13 -13.37
N LEU A 137 -8.07 1.12 -13.05
CA LEU A 137 -6.90 1.45 -12.23
C LEU A 137 -7.20 2.39 -11.07
N PHE A 138 -6.34 2.36 -10.06
CA PHE A 138 -6.16 3.43 -9.08
C PHE A 138 -4.83 4.13 -9.31
N LEU A 139 -4.85 5.45 -9.15
CA LEU A 139 -3.63 6.25 -9.02
C LEU A 139 -3.12 6.14 -7.59
N ILE A 140 -1.82 6.15 -7.41
CA ILE A 140 -1.15 6.09 -6.11
C ILE A 140 -0.16 7.26 -6.01
N GLY A 141 -0.14 7.93 -4.87
CA GLY A 141 0.75 9.05 -4.59
C GLY A 141 1.08 9.13 -3.11
N ASP A 142 2.35 9.12 -2.72
CA ASP A 142 2.71 9.29 -1.31
C ASP A 142 4.15 9.78 -1.11
N GLU A 143 4.40 10.47 0.01
CA GLU A 143 5.72 10.94 0.40
C GLU A 143 6.50 9.83 1.12
N GLY A 144 7.44 9.23 0.40
CA GLY A 144 8.44 8.35 0.98
C GLY A 144 9.60 9.09 1.63
N ARG A 145 10.36 8.37 2.46
CA ARG A 145 11.63 8.88 3.01
C ARG A 145 12.80 8.54 2.08
N GLY A 146 13.39 9.57 1.48
CA GLY A 146 14.60 9.59 0.67
C GLY A 146 15.90 9.75 1.47
N TYR A 147 16.99 10.05 0.76
CA TYR A 147 18.35 10.19 1.32
C TYR A 147 18.41 11.20 2.47
N LYS A 148 19.12 10.88 3.57
CA LYS A 148 19.15 11.70 4.80
C LYS A 148 17.77 12.09 5.35
N LYS A 149 16.75 11.26 5.12
CA LYS A 149 15.34 11.52 5.50
C LYS A 149 14.69 12.70 4.75
N SER A 150 15.25 13.15 3.62
CA SER A 150 14.53 14.07 2.74
C SER A 150 13.26 13.40 2.21
N ALA A 151 12.19 14.16 2.01
CA ALA A 151 10.97 13.60 1.43
C ALA A 151 11.11 13.44 -0.10
N VAL A 152 10.61 12.33 -0.63
CA VAL A 152 10.49 12.06 -2.06
C VAL A 152 9.06 11.64 -2.32
N PHE A 153 8.39 12.36 -3.22
CA PHE A 153 7.03 12.04 -3.60
C PHE A 153 7.05 11.03 -4.73
N VAL A 154 6.36 9.91 -4.53
CA VAL A 154 6.30 8.79 -5.48
C VAL A 154 4.92 8.77 -6.10
N LEU A 155 4.86 8.89 -7.41
CA LEU A 155 3.64 8.84 -8.21
C LEU A 155 3.61 7.55 -9.03
N GLY A 156 2.46 6.89 -9.08
CA GLY A 156 2.31 5.65 -9.85
C GLY A 156 0.87 5.21 -9.98
N ALA A 157 0.67 4.02 -10.55
CA ALA A 157 -0.66 3.45 -10.70
C ALA A 157 -0.68 1.96 -10.35
N GLU A 158 -1.82 1.47 -9.89
CA GLU A 158 -2.06 0.06 -9.61
C GLU A 158 -3.38 -0.42 -10.22
N PRO A 159 -3.46 -1.66 -10.71
CA PRO A 159 -4.70 -2.26 -11.14
C PRO A 159 -5.60 -2.53 -9.94
N VAL A 160 -6.90 -2.34 -10.17
CA VAL A 160 -7.94 -2.68 -9.20
C VAL A 160 -8.00 -4.19 -8.98
N LEU A 161 -7.72 -4.95 -10.03
CA LEU A 161 -7.67 -6.41 -10.06
C LEU A 161 -6.31 -6.90 -9.56
N GLY A 162 -6.31 -8.00 -8.81
CA GLY A 162 -5.09 -8.62 -8.31
C GLY A 162 -5.26 -10.10 -8.01
N THR A 163 -4.37 -10.64 -7.17
CA THR A 163 -4.30 -12.09 -6.90
C THR A 163 -4.93 -12.51 -5.57
N GLY A 164 -5.54 -11.57 -4.85
CA GLY A 164 -6.26 -11.81 -3.60
C GLY A 164 -5.56 -11.29 -2.36
N CYS A 165 -6.02 -11.75 -1.20
CA CYS A 165 -5.54 -11.41 0.13
C CYS A 165 -5.22 -12.68 0.94
N ASP A 166 -4.17 -12.66 1.76
CA ASP A 166 -3.74 -13.81 2.58
C ASP A 166 -4.82 -14.37 3.49
N ALA A 167 -5.77 -13.54 3.90
CA ALA A 167 -6.87 -13.92 4.78
C ALA A 167 -8.10 -14.50 4.07
N GLU A 168 -8.10 -14.65 2.74
CA GLU A 168 -9.23 -15.18 1.97
C GLU A 168 -9.72 -16.53 2.47
N ASP A 169 -11.04 -16.72 2.45
CA ASP A 169 -11.64 -18.03 2.68
C ASP A 169 -11.68 -18.87 1.39
N THR A 170 -11.93 -20.17 1.54
CA THR A 170 -11.94 -21.14 0.44
C THR A 170 -12.97 -20.82 -0.65
N GLN A 171 -14.09 -20.16 -0.30
CA GLN A 171 -15.07 -19.73 -1.28
C GLN A 171 -14.49 -18.59 -2.13
N THR A 172 -13.97 -17.56 -1.46
CA THR A 172 -13.42 -16.36 -2.10
C THR A 172 -12.17 -16.66 -2.93
N SER A 173 -11.38 -17.67 -2.55
CA SER A 173 -10.21 -18.06 -3.32
C SER A 173 -10.56 -18.56 -4.73
N GLN A 174 -11.81 -18.94 -4.98
CA GLN A 174 -12.33 -19.35 -6.29
C GLN A 174 -12.96 -18.20 -7.08
N ASP A 175 -13.13 -17.01 -6.49
CA ASP A 175 -13.70 -15.86 -7.19
C ASP A 175 -12.70 -15.33 -8.23
N ASP A 176 -13.17 -14.99 -9.43
CA ASP A 176 -12.30 -14.44 -10.48
C ASP A 176 -11.77 -13.04 -10.12
N MET A 177 -12.61 -12.21 -9.49
CA MET A 177 -12.33 -10.80 -9.23
C MET A 177 -11.79 -10.59 -7.82
N LYS A 178 -10.46 -10.54 -7.70
CA LYS A 178 -9.75 -10.46 -6.42
C LYS A 178 -9.07 -9.12 -6.18
N MET A 179 -8.83 -8.79 -4.91
CA MET A 179 -8.10 -7.58 -4.51
C MET A 179 -6.58 -7.73 -4.75
N ASN A 180 -5.87 -6.62 -4.92
CA ASN A 180 -4.43 -6.59 -5.18
C ASN A 180 -3.56 -6.48 -3.91
N PHE A 181 -3.74 -7.42 -2.96
CA PHE A 181 -2.91 -7.51 -1.73
C PHE A 181 -1.74 -8.49 -1.86
N ARG A 182 -1.90 -9.54 -2.68
CA ARG A 182 -0.88 -10.57 -2.94
C ARG A 182 -0.11 -10.30 -4.24
N GLY A 183 1.07 -10.90 -4.34
CA GLY A 183 1.93 -10.84 -5.52
C GLY A 183 3.07 -9.84 -5.38
N ASN A 184 3.83 -9.66 -6.47
CA ASN A 184 4.95 -8.74 -6.48
C ASN A 184 4.46 -7.32 -6.78
N THR A 185 4.64 -6.42 -5.81
CA THR A 185 4.25 -5.02 -5.92
C THR A 185 4.99 -4.27 -7.02
N THR A 186 6.25 -4.62 -7.31
CA THR A 186 7.02 -4.03 -8.41
C THR A 186 6.46 -4.41 -9.78
N LEU A 187 5.94 -5.64 -9.93
CA LEU A 187 5.37 -6.12 -11.20
C LEU A 187 3.98 -5.52 -11.45
N THR A 188 3.11 -5.58 -10.43
CA THR A 188 1.70 -5.19 -10.55
C THR A 188 1.49 -3.68 -10.53
N ARG A 189 2.48 -2.88 -10.11
CA ARG A 189 2.33 -1.42 -9.94
C ARG A 189 3.36 -0.70 -10.80
N GLN A 190 2.87 0.31 -11.49
CA GLN A 190 3.67 1.13 -12.38
C GLN A 190 4.19 2.34 -11.62
N LEU A 191 5.50 2.61 -11.74
CA LEU A 191 6.10 3.85 -11.28
C LEU A 191 6.01 4.89 -12.40
N PHE A 192 5.32 6.00 -12.18
CA PHE A 192 5.27 7.13 -13.11
C PHE A 192 6.49 8.04 -12.93
N ALA A 193 6.70 8.56 -11.72
CA ALA A 193 7.81 9.45 -11.41
C ALA A 193 8.13 9.48 -9.90
N CYS A 194 9.36 9.87 -9.57
CA CYS A 194 9.80 10.17 -8.20
C CYS A 194 10.32 11.60 -8.14
N ILE A 195 9.63 12.50 -7.44
CA ILE A 195 10.02 13.91 -7.35
C ILE A 195 10.47 14.28 -5.92
N PRO A 196 11.72 14.74 -5.71
CA PRO A 196 12.17 15.20 -4.41
C PRO A 196 11.40 16.43 -3.95
N LYS A 197 11.12 16.51 -2.64
CA LYS A 197 10.44 17.67 -2.05
C LYS A 197 11.14 19.00 -2.33
N THR A 198 12.46 19.00 -2.43
CA THR A 198 13.24 20.20 -2.75
C THR A 198 12.95 20.78 -4.14
N VAL A 199 12.32 20.03 -5.04
CA VAL A 199 11.97 20.50 -6.38
C VAL A 199 10.67 21.32 -6.36
N TYR A 200 9.74 21.01 -5.45
CA TYR A 200 8.41 21.62 -5.42
C TYR A 200 8.03 22.30 -4.10
N ALA A 201 8.91 22.29 -3.10
CA ALA A 201 8.63 22.88 -1.79
C ALA A 201 8.36 24.39 -1.84
N ASP A 202 9.15 25.12 -2.64
CA ASP A 202 9.05 26.58 -2.76
C ASP A 202 8.12 27.01 -3.91
N ASN A 203 7.98 26.17 -4.93
CA ASN A 203 7.09 26.38 -6.08
C ASN A 203 6.40 25.06 -6.44
N ALA A 204 5.08 24.99 -6.32
CA ALA A 204 4.31 23.79 -6.66
C ALA A 204 4.16 23.58 -8.19
N GLU A 205 4.49 24.56 -9.03
CA GLU A 205 4.32 24.51 -10.48
C GLU A 205 4.96 23.27 -11.15
N PRO A 206 6.20 22.85 -10.81
CA PRO A 206 6.78 21.66 -11.40
C PRO A 206 5.99 20.39 -11.08
N LEU A 207 5.49 20.27 -9.85
CA LEU A 207 4.64 19.15 -9.46
C LEU A 207 3.30 19.18 -10.20
N HIS A 208 2.66 20.35 -10.32
CA HIS A 208 1.40 20.50 -11.06
C HIS A 208 1.56 20.17 -12.55
N LYS A 209 2.62 20.65 -13.21
CA LYS A 209 2.91 20.31 -14.61
C LYS A 209 3.12 18.81 -14.78
N LEU A 210 3.89 18.19 -13.89
CA LEU A 210 4.12 16.75 -13.90
C LEU A 210 2.82 15.95 -13.75
N VAL A 211 1.92 16.37 -12.84
CA VAL A 211 0.62 15.72 -12.65
C VAL A 211 -0.35 15.99 -13.82
N ASN A 212 -0.30 17.16 -14.46
CA ASN A 212 -1.09 17.43 -15.65
C ASN A 212 -0.68 16.51 -16.81
N ILE A 213 0.62 16.36 -17.05
CA ILE A 213 1.14 15.40 -18.05
C ILE A 213 0.66 13.97 -17.74
N TRP A 214 0.65 13.61 -16.46
CA TRP A 214 0.17 12.30 -16.03
C TRP A 214 -1.34 12.11 -16.29
N ALA A 215 -2.15 13.12 -15.97
CA ALA A 215 -3.58 13.13 -16.22
C ALA A 215 -3.91 13.09 -17.72
N ASP A 216 -3.17 13.85 -18.53
CA ASP A 216 -3.34 13.90 -19.98
C ASP A 216 -3.05 12.55 -20.64
N ASP A 217 -2.02 11.82 -20.17
CA ASP A 217 -1.73 10.47 -20.66
C ASP A 217 -2.88 9.49 -20.37
N PHE A 218 -3.46 9.52 -19.16
CA PHE A 218 -4.64 8.71 -18.84
C PHE A 218 -5.89 9.14 -19.58
N ALA A 219 -6.12 10.45 -19.76
CA ALA A 219 -7.23 10.96 -20.54
C ALA A 219 -7.14 10.50 -22.00
N ASN A 220 -5.94 10.51 -22.57
CA ASN A 220 -5.67 9.98 -23.91
C ASN A 220 -5.95 8.47 -23.98
N LEU A 221 -5.46 7.70 -23.01
CA LEU A 221 -5.71 6.25 -22.92
C LEU A 221 -7.18 5.89 -22.72
N PHE A 222 -7.98 6.74 -22.08
CA PHE A 222 -9.42 6.51 -21.94
C PHE A 222 -10.16 6.82 -23.25
N ASN A 223 -9.94 8.02 -23.81
CA ASN A 223 -10.68 8.52 -24.97
C ASN A 223 -10.28 7.83 -26.28
N ASN A 224 -8.97 7.79 -26.54
CA ASN A 224 -8.42 7.28 -27.80
C ASN A 224 -8.02 5.80 -27.69
N GLY A 225 -7.58 5.37 -26.51
CA GLY A 225 -7.05 4.03 -26.30
C GLY A 225 -5.68 3.80 -26.95
N LEU A 226 -5.21 2.57 -26.87
CA LEU A 226 -3.96 2.10 -27.44
C LEU A 226 -4.21 0.86 -28.29
N ASP A 227 -3.95 0.98 -29.59
CA ASP A 227 -4.06 -0.13 -30.52
C ASP A 227 -2.91 -1.12 -30.35
N ILE A 228 -3.28 -2.37 -30.03
CA ILE A 228 -2.36 -3.48 -29.81
C ILE A 228 -2.67 -4.56 -30.83
N ARG A 229 -1.65 -4.99 -31.58
CA ARG A 229 -1.75 -6.12 -32.51
C ARG A 229 -1.49 -7.42 -31.78
N SER A 230 -2.46 -8.33 -31.80
CA SER A 230 -2.32 -9.68 -31.27
C SER A 230 -3.02 -10.67 -32.20
N GLY A 231 -2.32 -11.74 -32.59
CA GLY A 231 -2.90 -12.81 -33.41
C GLY A 231 -3.48 -12.36 -34.77
N GLY A 232 -2.94 -11.30 -35.38
CA GLY A 232 -3.44 -10.75 -36.65
C GLY A 232 -4.65 -9.81 -36.53
N CYS A 233 -5.16 -9.59 -35.31
CA CYS A 233 -6.22 -8.62 -35.02
C CYS A 233 -5.64 -7.42 -34.26
N THR A 234 -6.15 -6.21 -34.55
CA THR A 234 -5.86 -5.01 -33.76
C THR A 234 -6.98 -4.83 -32.73
N GLN A 235 -6.63 -4.76 -31.46
CA GLN A 235 -7.55 -4.48 -30.36
C GLN A 235 -7.16 -3.16 -29.69
N THR A 236 -8.13 -2.28 -29.49
CA THR A 236 -7.92 -0.99 -28.82
C THR A 236 -8.13 -1.13 -27.32
N TRP A 237 -7.04 -1.13 -26.56
CA TRP A 237 -7.08 -1.18 -25.09
C TRP A 237 -7.22 0.22 -24.50
N ARG A 238 -8.04 0.34 -23.47
CA ARG A 238 -8.29 1.60 -22.76
C ARG A 238 -7.99 1.48 -21.29
N ILE A 239 -7.78 2.61 -20.63
CA ILE A 239 -7.60 2.69 -19.18
C ILE A 239 -8.70 3.56 -18.59
N ALA A 240 -9.32 3.10 -17.50
CA ALA A 240 -10.27 3.89 -16.72
C ALA A 240 -9.77 4.06 -15.28
N VAL A 241 -9.52 5.30 -14.89
CA VAL A 241 -9.09 5.66 -13.54
C VAL A 241 -10.32 5.74 -12.63
N LEU A 242 -10.38 4.91 -11.60
CA LEU A 242 -11.49 4.86 -10.64
C LEU A 242 -11.27 5.71 -9.38
N GLY A 243 -10.04 6.17 -9.14
CA GLY A 243 -9.73 7.00 -7.98
C GLY A 243 -8.23 7.15 -7.73
N LEU A 244 -7.91 7.93 -6.70
CA LEU A 244 -6.56 8.20 -6.20
C LEU A 244 -6.41 7.68 -4.77
N LYS A 245 -5.26 7.09 -4.46
CA LYS A 245 -4.86 6.64 -3.13
C LYS A 245 -3.63 7.41 -2.65
N ALA A 246 -3.79 8.20 -1.59
CA ALA A 246 -2.71 8.95 -0.97
C ALA A 246 -3.04 9.25 0.51
N ASP A 247 -2.06 9.66 1.33
CA ASP A 247 -2.30 10.13 2.71
C ASP A 247 -2.74 11.59 2.74
N TRP A 248 -3.40 12.01 3.82
CA TRP A 248 -3.97 13.35 4.01
C TRP A 248 -3.00 14.50 3.66
N PRO A 249 -1.70 14.48 4.03
CA PRO A 249 -0.78 15.54 3.61
C PRO A 249 -0.58 15.60 2.08
N ALA A 250 -0.46 14.45 1.42
CA ALA A 250 -0.41 14.36 -0.04
C ALA A 250 -1.76 14.72 -0.70
N LEU A 251 -2.86 14.57 0.04
CA LEU A 251 -4.22 14.86 -0.43
C LEU A 251 -4.70 16.29 -0.14
N VAL A 252 -4.02 17.03 0.75
CA VAL A 252 -4.16 18.49 0.86
C VAL A 252 -3.61 19.15 -0.40
N GLU A 253 -2.70 18.49 -1.12
CA GLU A 253 -2.26 18.88 -2.47
C GLU A 253 -3.17 18.31 -3.58
N TYR A 254 -3.88 17.20 -3.34
CA TYR A 254 -4.79 16.55 -4.31
C TYR A 254 -6.02 15.91 -3.62
N ALA A 255 -7.20 16.54 -3.66
CA ALA A 255 -8.37 16.05 -2.93
C ALA A 255 -8.77 14.59 -3.27
N ILE A 256 -8.88 13.72 -2.24
CA ILE A 256 -9.71 12.49 -2.04
C ILE A 256 -8.94 11.47 -1.16
N CYS A 257 -9.27 11.36 0.14
CA CYS A 257 -8.76 10.28 1.01
C CYS A 257 -9.89 9.31 1.30
N VAL A 258 -9.62 8.01 1.25
CA VAL A 258 -10.49 6.99 1.82
C VAL A 258 -9.63 6.13 2.76
N TRP A 259 -9.91 6.31 4.05
CA TRP A 259 -9.51 5.52 5.22
C TRP A 259 -8.21 5.81 5.96
N PRO A 260 -8.43 6.31 7.18
CA PRO A 260 -7.62 5.95 8.33
C PRO A 260 -8.54 5.38 9.42
N ILE A 261 -8.95 4.11 9.24
CA ILE A 261 -9.68 3.31 10.25
C ILE A 261 -8.79 3.00 11.46
N HIS A 262 -7.48 3.14 11.29
CA HIS A 262 -6.54 2.27 11.94
C HIS A 262 -6.11 2.66 13.36
N SER A 263 -6.40 3.88 13.82
CA SER A 263 -5.81 4.38 15.06
C SER A 263 -6.86 4.59 16.18
N ASN A 264 -7.92 5.37 15.97
CA ASN A 264 -8.73 5.86 17.10
C ASN A 264 -9.56 4.82 17.89
N VAL A 265 -9.88 3.64 17.33
CA VAL A 265 -10.59 2.55 18.04
C VAL A 265 -9.67 1.76 18.98
N LEU A 266 -8.41 1.57 18.59
CA LEU A 266 -7.43 0.73 19.30
C LEU A 266 -6.69 1.46 20.42
N LEU A 267 -6.89 2.76 20.53
CA LEU A 267 -6.02 3.65 21.27
C LEU A 267 -6.57 4.04 22.63
N GLY A 268 -7.88 4.32 22.70
CA GLY A 268 -8.55 4.55 23.98
C GLY A 268 -8.50 3.33 24.89
N THR A 269 -8.48 2.11 24.31
CA THR A 269 -8.55 0.84 25.04
C THR A 269 -7.26 0.48 25.76
N ASN A 270 -6.09 0.69 25.12
CA ASN A 270 -4.79 0.46 25.75
C ASN A 270 -4.54 1.38 26.95
N VAL A 271 -4.95 2.64 26.84
CA VAL A 271 -4.85 3.60 27.96
C VAL A 271 -5.88 3.28 29.04
N THR A 272 -7.06 2.81 28.66
CA THR A 272 -8.09 2.33 29.61
C THR A 272 -7.57 1.14 30.44
N LEU A 273 -6.86 0.19 29.84
CA LEU A 273 -6.24 -0.91 30.61
C LEU A 273 -5.28 -0.39 31.69
N TRP A 274 -4.57 0.69 31.40
CA TRP A 274 -3.65 1.34 32.34
C TRP A 274 -4.38 2.12 33.44
N ASP A 275 -5.36 2.96 33.09
CA ASP A 275 -6.11 3.77 34.06
C ASP A 275 -6.77 2.92 35.15
N PHE A 276 -7.31 1.76 34.74
CA PHE A 276 -7.98 0.82 35.63
C PHE A 276 -7.02 -0.20 36.27
N ARG A 277 -5.70 -0.09 36.03
CA ARG A 277 -4.66 -1.00 36.54
C ARG A 277 -4.91 -2.48 36.24
N VAL A 278 -5.55 -2.76 35.11
CA VAL A 278 -5.87 -4.12 34.63
C VAL A 278 -4.91 -4.58 33.52
N THR A 279 -3.77 -3.90 33.38
CA THR A 279 -2.68 -4.35 32.51
C THR A 279 -2.08 -5.68 32.99
N GLY A 280 -2.12 -5.95 34.29
CA GLY A 280 -1.38 -7.05 34.92
C GLY A 280 0.06 -6.69 35.29
N CYS A 281 0.44 -5.42 35.16
CA CYS A 281 1.78 -4.93 35.52
C CYS A 281 1.77 -4.23 36.89
N ASP A 282 2.53 -4.77 37.86
CA ASP A 282 2.68 -4.18 39.19
C ASP A 282 3.53 -2.88 39.19
N ALA A 283 4.21 -2.59 38.08
CA ALA A 283 5.14 -1.48 38.00
C ALA A 283 4.41 -0.14 37.76
N ARG A 284 4.78 0.89 38.54
CA ARG A 284 4.30 2.25 38.34
C ARG A 284 4.89 2.87 37.08
N GLY A 285 4.03 3.51 36.28
CA GLY A 285 4.42 4.30 35.12
C GLY A 285 3.95 3.69 33.79
N LEU A 286 3.47 4.54 32.90
CA LEU A 286 2.90 4.16 31.60
C LEU A 286 3.90 3.41 30.71
N ASP A 287 5.18 3.80 30.67
CA ASP A 287 6.18 3.15 29.81
C ASP A 287 6.40 1.67 30.17
N LYS A 288 6.44 1.37 31.48
CA LYS A 288 6.59 -0.02 31.96
C LYS A 288 5.36 -0.86 31.65
N ASN A 289 4.17 -0.26 31.72
CA ASN A 289 2.91 -0.90 31.37
C ASN A 289 2.82 -1.18 29.86
N LEU A 290 3.21 -0.22 29.01
CA LEU A 290 3.26 -0.43 27.56
C LEU A 290 4.28 -1.51 27.18
N ALA A 291 5.44 -1.55 27.83
CA ALA A 291 6.43 -2.61 27.63
C ALA A 291 5.90 -3.99 28.07
N HIS A 292 5.12 -4.05 29.15
CA HIS A 292 4.46 -5.29 29.60
C HIS A 292 3.41 -5.76 28.58
N LEU A 293 2.51 -4.87 28.15
CA LEU A 293 1.53 -5.17 27.11
C LEU A 293 2.20 -5.63 25.81
N TYR A 294 3.33 -5.03 25.43
CA TYR A 294 4.09 -5.46 24.27
C TYR A 294 4.69 -6.87 24.43
N LYS A 295 5.12 -7.25 25.63
CA LYS A 295 5.56 -8.62 25.91
C LYS A 295 4.40 -9.61 25.79
N GLU A 296 3.21 -9.26 26.27
CA GLU A 296 2.00 -10.06 26.08
C GLU A 296 1.61 -10.16 24.60
N MET A 297 1.71 -9.06 23.84
CA MET A 297 1.50 -9.05 22.40
C MET A 297 2.45 -10.03 21.71
N LYS A 298 3.74 -10.05 22.05
CA LYS A 298 4.69 -11.04 21.49
C LYS A 298 4.30 -12.47 21.81
N ALA A 299 3.88 -12.74 23.04
CA ALA A 299 3.43 -14.08 23.44
C ALA A 299 2.17 -14.49 22.65
N PHE A 300 1.19 -13.59 22.53
CA PHE A 300 -0.02 -13.79 21.73
C PHE A 300 0.29 -14.01 20.25
N SER A 301 1.26 -13.27 19.70
CA SER A 301 1.76 -13.42 18.33
C SER A 301 2.31 -14.83 18.09
N ALA A 302 3.15 -15.32 19.01
CA ALA A 302 3.73 -16.65 18.93
C ALA A 302 2.68 -17.76 19.08
N ASP A 303 1.78 -17.63 20.05
CA ASP A 303 0.68 -18.59 20.31
C ASP A 303 -0.24 -18.75 19.10
N ARG A 304 -0.60 -17.62 18.46
CA ARG A 304 -1.56 -17.61 17.35
C ARG A 304 -0.92 -17.66 15.97
N ASN A 305 0.40 -17.82 15.89
CA ASN A 305 1.19 -17.74 14.66
C ASN A 305 0.82 -16.50 13.81
N LEU A 306 0.68 -15.36 14.48
CA LEU A 306 0.41 -14.07 13.86
C LEU A 306 1.72 -13.31 13.71
N TYR A 307 1.80 -12.44 12.70
CA TYR A 307 2.95 -11.58 12.48
C TYR A 307 2.73 -10.19 13.09
N LEU A 308 3.72 -9.69 13.83
CA LEU A 308 3.73 -8.37 14.47
C LEU A 308 4.89 -7.54 13.86
N HIS A 309 4.59 -6.50 13.09
CA HIS A 309 5.64 -5.64 12.50
C HIS A 309 6.20 -4.63 13.51
N MET A 310 5.39 -4.26 14.51
CA MET A 310 5.78 -3.34 15.56
C MET A 310 6.93 -3.90 16.41
N ASN A 311 7.99 -3.12 16.61
CA ASN A 311 9.18 -3.54 17.37
C ASN A 311 9.12 -3.22 18.87
N ASN A 312 8.28 -2.27 19.28
CA ASN A 312 8.01 -1.89 20.66
C ASN A 312 6.66 -1.17 20.77
N LEU A 313 6.04 -1.15 21.95
CA LEU A 313 4.90 -0.28 22.25
C LEU A 313 5.37 0.84 23.18
N THR A 314 5.30 2.09 22.71
CA THR A 314 5.83 3.27 23.43
C THR A 314 4.80 4.39 23.48
N LYS A 315 4.98 5.34 24.41
CA LYS A 315 4.17 6.58 24.46
C LYS A 315 4.11 7.31 23.13
N GLY A 316 5.25 7.40 22.43
CA GLY A 316 5.31 8.02 21.10
C GLY A 316 4.46 7.29 20.07
N LEU A 317 4.46 5.95 20.11
CA LEU A 317 3.62 5.13 19.24
C LEU A 317 2.13 5.23 19.56
N VAL A 318 1.76 5.33 20.84
CA VAL A 318 0.36 5.57 21.25
C VAL A 318 -0.04 7.03 21.02
N GLY A 319 0.94 7.94 20.98
CA GLY A 319 0.75 9.38 20.80
C GLY A 319 0.17 10.06 22.03
N ILE A 320 0.64 9.68 23.22
CA ILE A 320 0.24 10.28 24.51
C ILE A 320 1.44 10.77 25.29
N SER A 321 1.32 11.96 25.85
CA SER A 321 2.27 12.52 26.81
C SER A 321 1.72 12.39 28.23
N SER A 322 0.40 12.52 28.39
CA SER A 322 -0.32 12.42 29.66
C SER A 322 -1.60 11.59 29.56
N ALA A 323 -2.20 11.24 30.70
CA ALA A 323 -3.49 10.53 30.76
C ALA A 323 -4.68 11.40 30.30
N ALA A 324 -4.50 12.72 30.24
CA ALA A 324 -5.50 13.68 29.75
C ALA A 324 -5.47 13.81 28.22
N ASP A 325 -4.45 13.27 27.56
CA ASP A 325 -4.32 13.33 26.11
C ASP A 325 -5.20 12.26 25.46
N PHE A 326 -5.82 12.61 24.33
CA PHE A 326 -6.42 11.61 23.48
C PHE A 326 -5.31 10.82 22.78
N PRO A 327 -5.27 9.48 22.91
CA PRO A 327 -4.30 8.67 22.19
C PRO A 327 -4.59 8.72 20.69
N VAL A 328 -3.56 8.97 19.87
CA VAL A 328 -3.68 9.21 18.41
C VAL A 328 -3.08 8.12 17.53
N GLY A 329 -2.15 7.31 18.05
CA GLY A 329 -1.57 6.14 17.38
C GLY A 329 -0.76 6.51 16.15
N THR A 330 0.55 6.50 16.29
CA THR A 330 1.49 6.90 15.25
C THR A 330 2.12 5.71 14.53
N TRP A 331 1.56 4.49 14.66
CA TRP A 331 1.96 3.37 13.81
C TRP A 331 1.22 3.40 12.48
N PHE A 332 1.96 3.22 11.39
CA PHE A 332 1.48 3.49 10.03
C PHE A 332 1.07 2.24 9.24
N LYS A 333 1.37 1.03 9.76
CA LYS A 333 1.16 -0.22 9.02
C LYS A 333 -0.22 -0.81 9.26
N GLY A 334 -1.00 -1.02 8.20
CA GLY A 334 -2.33 -1.64 8.29
C GLY A 334 -2.32 -3.06 8.87
N ALA A 335 -1.23 -3.82 8.68
CA ALA A 335 -1.07 -5.16 9.26
C ALA A 335 -1.05 -5.13 10.80
N ASP A 336 -0.34 -4.17 11.41
CA ASP A 336 -0.27 -4.02 12.87
C ASP A 336 -1.65 -3.70 13.46
N THR A 337 -2.49 -2.96 12.76
CA THR A 337 -3.86 -2.65 13.21
C THR A 337 -4.70 -3.91 13.39
N THR A 338 -4.68 -4.82 12.41
CA THR A 338 -5.45 -6.08 12.50
C THR A 338 -4.95 -6.94 13.65
N PHE A 339 -3.64 -6.97 13.88
CA PHE A 339 -3.02 -7.66 15.00
C PHE A 339 -3.45 -7.08 16.35
N VAL A 340 -3.28 -5.76 16.52
CA VAL A 340 -3.59 -5.05 17.77
C VAL A 340 -5.06 -5.22 18.13
N LEU A 341 -5.95 -5.19 17.15
CA LEU A 341 -7.38 -5.42 17.37
C LEU A 341 -7.67 -6.81 17.95
N LYS A 342 -7.09 -7.86 17.36
CA LYS A 342 -7.23 -9.24 17.85
C LYS A 342 -6.66 -9.42 19.25
N PHE A 343 -5.50 -8.82 19.51
CA PHE A 343 -4.89 -8.82 20.83
C PHE A 343 -5.78 -8.13 21.86
N LEU A 344 -6.37 -6.98 21.52
CA LEU A 344 -7.26 -6.24 22.42
C LEU A 344 -8.55 -7.00 22.73
N VAL A 345 -9.15 -7.69 21.75
CA VAL A 345 -10.28 -8.60 22.00
C VAL A 345 -9.89 -9.65 23.04
N PHE A 346 -8.79 -10.37 22.81
CA PHE A 346 -8.26 -11.37 23.74
C PHE A 346 -8.01 -10.80 25.15
N LYS A 347 -7.39 -9.61 25.23
CA LYS A 347 -7.06 -8.98 26.51
C LYS A 347 -8.31 -8.58 27.28
N PHE A 348 -9.29 -7.97 26.62
CA PHE A 348 -10.54 -7.55 27.27
C PHE A 348 -11.41 -8.75 27.67
N GLU A 349 -11.43 -9.83 26.88
CA GLU A 349 -12.07 -11.10 27.27
C GLU A 349 -11.44 -11.66 28.55
N THR A 350 -10.10 -11.68 28.61
CA THR A 350 -9.36 -12.16 29.78
C THR A 350 -9.62 -11.31 31.02
N VAL A 351 -9.63 -9.97 30.87
CA VAL A 351 -9.90 -9.05 31.98
C VAL A 351 -11.34 -9.16 32.48
N LEU A 352 -12.33 -9.30 31.60
CA LEU A 352 -13.74 -9.46 32.00
C LEU A 352 -14.04 -10.85 32.58
N ALA A 353 -13.27 -11.87 32.22
CA ALA A 353 -13.31 -13.18 32.85
C ALA A 353 -12.69 -13.16 34.26
N SER A 354 -11.72 -12.27 34.50
CA SER A 354 -11.21 -12.04 35.86
C SER A 354 -12.27 -11.28 36.68
N GLU A 355 -12.57 -11.73 37.91
CA GLU A 355 -13.55 -11.08 38.80
C GLU A 355 -13.07 -9.72 39.36
N VAL A 356 -12.01 -9.14 38.77
CA VAL A 356 -11.37 -7.90 39.17
C VAL A 356 -12.26 -6.68 38.94
N LEU A 357 -13.12 -6.70 37.91
CA LEU A 357 -14.01 -5.57 37.57
C LEU A 357 -15.45 -5.83 38.02
N GLN A 358 -16.02 -4.85 38.73
CA GLN A 358 -17.41 -4.89 39.23
C GLN A 358 -18.21 -3.66 38.80
N GLY A 359 -19.54 -3.76 38.92
CA GLY A 359 -20.46 -2.62 38.74
C GLY A 359 -20.30 -1.86 37.43
N HIS A 360 -20.23 -0.53 37.52
CA HIS A 360 -20.16 0.38 36.37
C HIS A 360 -18.87 0.23 35.54
N ASP A 361 -17.79 -0.26 36.12
CA ASP A 361 -16.52 -0.45 35.41
C ASP A 361 -16.58 -1.70 34.52
N ARG A 362 -17.18 -2.77 35.03
CA ARG A 362 -17.47 -3.97 34.24
C ARG A 362 -18.32 -3.65 33.01
N LEU A 363 -19.36 -2.81 33.17
CA LEU A 363 -20.22 -2.39 32.05
C LEU A 363 -19.46 -1.56 31.00
N TYR A 364 -18.54 -0.71 31.44
CA TYR A 364 -17.70 0.08 30.54
C TYR A 364 -16.76 -0.82 29.72
N PHE A 365 -16.08 -1.77 30.38
CA PHE A 365 -15.22 -2.74 29.70
C PHE A 365 -16.00 -3.68 28.77
N ALA A 366 -17.19 -4.11 29.15
CA ALA A 366 -18.06 -4.91 28.29
C ALA A 366 -18.45 -4.14 27.02
N ALA A 367 -18.83 -2.86 27.13
CA ALA A 367 -19.12 -2.03 25.96
C ALA A 367 -17.91 -1.87 25.03
N ILE A 368 -16.70 -1.76 25.60
CA ILE A 368 -15.45 -1.73 24.83
C ILE A 368 -15.23 -3.06 24.11
N LEU A 369 -15.40 -4.19 24.80
CA LEU A 369 -15.25 -5.51 24.18
C LEU A 369 -16.24 -5.73 23.03
N ASP A 370 -17.51 -5.37 23.22
CA ASP A 370 -18.54 -5.46 22.17
C ASP A 370 -18.13 -4.67 20.92
N CYS A 371 -17.60 -3.45 21.13
CA CYS A 371 -17.08 -2.60 20.06
C CYS A 371 -15.88 -3.26 19.35
N LEU A 372 -14.91 -3.78 20.10
CA LEU A 372 -13.72 -4.44 19.56
C LEU A 372 -14.07 -5.70 18.76
N GLN A 373 -14.99 -6.53 19.26
CA GLN A 373 -15.45 -7.73 18.56
C GLN A 373 -16.20 -7.37 17.27
N ALA A 374 -17.02 -6.31 17.29
CA ALA A 374 -17.67 -5.81 16.08
C ALA A 374 -16.66 -5.28 15.06
N SER A 375 -15.63 -4.55 15.51
CA SER A 375 -14.53 -4.07 14.67
C SER A 375 -13.74 -5.24 14.05
N ASP A 376 -13.38 -6.25 14.84
CA ASP A 376 -12.63 -7.41 14.34
C ASP A 376 -13.44 -8.19 13.32
N ALA A 377 -14.72 -8.44 13.61
CA ALA A 377 -15.62 -9.12 12.69
C ALA A 377 -15.79 -8.33 11.38
N PHE A 378 -15.92 -7.00 11.45
CA PHE A 378 -16.01 -6.13 10.29
C PHE A 378 -14.76 -6.24 9.40
N LEU A 379 -13.57 -5.98 9.96
CA LEU A 379 -12.31 -6.04 9.20
C LEU A 379 -12.02 -7.46 8.70
N SER A 380 -12.19 -8.47 9.54
CA SER A 380 -11.96 -9.87 9.17
C SER A 380 -12.83 -10.29 7.99
N LEU A 381 -14.10 -9.84 7.92
CA LEU A 381 -14.96 -10.13 6.78
C LEU A 381 -14.52 -9.41 5.51
N LEU A 382 -14.00 -8.19 5.61
CA LEU A 382 -13.49 -7.44 4.47
C LEU A 382 -12.21 -8.09 3.90
N TYR A 383 -11.24 -8.46 4.75
CA TYR A 383 -10.02 -9.12 4.30
C TYR A 383 -10.27 -10.53 3.74
N LYS A 384 -11.32 -11.21 4.21
CA LYS A 384 -11.74 -12.51 3.69
C LYS A 384 -12.45 -12.43 2.35
N ALA A 385 -12.93 -11.26 1.93
CA ALA A 385 -13.75 -11.05 0.75
C ALA A 385 -12.95 -10.68 -0.50
N GLY A 386 -13.52 -11.01 -1.66
CA GLY A 386 -12.98 -10.64 -2.95
C GLY A 386 -13.17 -9.14 -3.22
N LEU A 387 -13.01 -8.76 -4.48
CA LEU A 387 -13.13 -7.37 -4.89
C LEU A 387 -14.57 -6.84 -4.75
N PHE A 388 -15.58 -7.68 -4.99
CA PHE A 388 -16.99 -7.33 -4.82
C PHE A 388 -17.59 -8.03 -3.61
N LEU A 389 -18.38 -7.31 -2.82
CA LEU A 389 -19.06 -7.87 -1.66
C LEU A 389 -20.39 -8.51 -2.07
N GLU A 390 -20.44 -9.84 -2.04
CA GLU A 390 -21.68 -10.59 -2.31
C GLU A 390 -22.77 -10.33 -1.26
N LYS A 391 -24.05 -10.39 -1.67
CA LYS A 391 -25.23 -10.08 -0.82
C LYS A 391 -25.15 -10.65 0.60
N ARG A 392 -24.90 -11.95 0.75
CA ARG A 392 -24.87 -12.60 2.08
C ARG A 392 -23.75 -12.06 2.95
N ARG A 393 -22.57 -11.83 2.36
CA ARG A 393 -21.41 -11.30 3.09
C ARG A 393 -21.58 -9.82 3.39
N LEU A 394 -22.06 -9.04 2.43
CA LEU A 394 -22.40 -7.63 2.57
C LEU A 394 -23.36 -7.39 3.76
N ALA A 395 -24.39 -8.22 3.90
CA ALA A 395 -25.31 -8.12 5.04
C ALA A 395 -24.61 -8.27 6.40
N ARG A 396 -23.64 -9.19 6.50
CA ARG A 396 -22.83 -9.38 7.72
C ARG A 396 -21.87 -8.22 7.93
N VAL A 397 -21.17 -7.78 6.88
CA VAL A 397 -20.25 -6.64 6.91
C VAL A 397 -20.99 -5.40 7.42
N VAL A 398 -22.15 -5.09 6.85
CA VAL A 398 -22.98 -3.95 7.27
C VAL A 398 -23.42 -4.06 8.72
N ARG A 399 -23.88 -5.24 9.16
CA ARG A 399 -24.28 -5.48 10.56
C ARG A 399 -23.13 -5.19 11.53
N HIS A 400 -21.94 -5.73 11.26
CA HIS A 400 -20.77 -5.50 12.11
C HIS A 400 -20.24 -4.07 12.01
N GLY A 401 -20.31 -3.44 10.83
CA GLY A 401 -19.96 -2.03 10.64
C GLY A 401 -20.84 -1.08 11.44
N LEU A 402 -22.17 -1.29 11.43
CA LEU A 402 -23.12 -0.50 12.22
C LEU A 402 -22.92 -0.71 13.72
N ALA A 403 -22.68 -1.95 14.15
CA ALA A 403 -22.36 -2.27 15.54
C ALA A 403 -21.04 -1.63 15.99
N MET A 404 -20.01 -1.62 15.15
CA MET A 404 -18.73 -0.96 15.41
C MET A 404 -18.91 0.55 15.58
N VAL A 405 -19.59 1.22 14.65
CA VAL A 405 -19.83 2.68 14.73
C VAL A 405 -20.65 3.01 15.98
N SER A 406 -21.77 2.32 16.20
CA SER A 406 -22.62 2.57 17.37
C SER A 406 -21.89 2.28 18.68
N GLY A 407 -21.09 1.21 18.72
CA GLY A 407 -20.27 0.82 19.85
C GLY A 407 -19.18 1.85 20.17
N TYR A 408 -18.54 2.43 19.15
CA TYR A 408 -17.54 3.48 19.35
C TYR A 408 -18.15 4.75 19.96
N SER A 409 -19.29 5.20 19.41
CA SER A 409 -20.04 6.34 19.97
C SER A 409 -20.49 6.07 21.41
N ARG A 410 -20.92 4.84 21.73
CA ARG A 410 -21.28 4.44 23.10
C ARG A 410 -20.07 4.46 24.04
N CYS A 411 -18.92 3.94 23.61
CA CYS A 411 -17.68 3.99 24.38
C CYS A 411 -17.23 5.43 24.64
N ALA A 412 -17.35 6.32 23.65
CA ALA A 412 -17.05 7.74 23.80
C ALA A 412 -17.97 8.42 24.83
N ALA A 413 -19.27 8.15 24.79
CA ALA A 413 -20.21 8.67 25.80
C ALA A 413 -19.86 8.17 27.21
N LEU A 414 -19.63 6.86 27.39
CA LEU A 414 -19.27 6.28 28.69
C LEU A 414 -17.94 6.80 29.23
N ALA A 415 -16.97 7.07 28.35
CA ALA A 415 -15.70 7.68 28.73
C ALA A 415 -15.89 9.14 29.16
N ASN A 416 -16.70 9.90 28.42
CA ASN A 416 -17.01 11.28 28.74
C ASN A 416 -17.73 11.42 30.09
N ASP A 417 -18.69 10.53 30.40
CA ASP A 417 -19.38 10.48 31.70
C ASP A 417 -18.42 10.24 32.87
N ARG A 418 -17.26 9.65 32.59
CA ARG A 418 -16.18 9.38 33.56
C ARG A 418 -15.07 10.45 33.54
N SER A 419 -15.25 11.53 32.77
CA SER A 419 -14.22 12.55 32.55
C SER A 419 -12.90 11.97 32.02
N LEU A 420 -12.98 10.88 31.24
CA LEU A 420 -11.83 10.25 30.61
C LEU A 420 -11.73 10.70 29.16
N ALA A 421 -10.56 11.25 28.77
CA ALA A 421 -10.26 11.61 27.39
C ALA A 421 -9.98 10.36 26.53
N ARG A 422 -11.01 9.54 26.28
CA ARG A 422 -10.93 8.30 25.49
C ARG A 422 -11.89 8.39 24.31
N PHE A 423 -11.60 7.63 23.25
CA PHE A 423 -12.45 7.50 22.05
C PHE A 423 -12.77 8.82 21.33
N LYS A 424 -11.73 9.49 20.81
CA LYS A 424 -11.87 10.76 20.06
C LYS A 424 -12.67 10.57 18.76
N LEU A 425 -13.79 11.29 18.64
CA LEU A 425 -14.54 11.40 17.39
C LEU A 425 -13.79 12.31 16.40
N THR A 426 -13.01 11.72 15.49
CA THR A 426 -12.24 12.46 14.48
C THR A 426 -12.98 12.53 13.14
N PRO A 427 -12.60 13.42 12.21
CA PRO A 427 -13.11 13.39 10.83
C PRO A 427 -12.96 12.01 10.17
N LYS A 428 -11.90 11.28 10.52
CA LYS A 428 -11.62 9.91 10.06
C LYS A 428 -12.71 8.92 10.51
N TYR A 429 -13.23 9.10 11.74
CA TYR A 429 -14.38 8.34 12.22
C TYR A 429 -15.66 8.69 11.46
N HIS A 430 -15.88 9.97 11.14
CA HIS A 430 -17.03 10.36 10.31
C HIS A 430 -16.98 9.75 8.90
N MET A 431 -15.79 9.67 8.30
CA MET A 431 -15.59 8.98 7.02
C MET A 431 -15.93 7.48 7.10
N LEU A 432 -15.56 6.81 8.20
CA LEU A 432 -15.97 5.42 8.46
C LEU A 432 -17.50 5.29 8.46
N MET A 433 -18.22 6.23 9.08
CA MET A 433 -19.68 6.22 9.09
C MET A 433 -20.25 6.30 7.67
N HIS A 434 -19.71 7.17 6.81
CA HIS A 434 -20.12 7.27 5.40
C HIS A 434 -19.92 5.96 4.64
N ILE A 435 -18.83 5.25 4.91
CA ILE A 435 -18.54 4.01 4.20
C ILE A 435 -19.48 2.89 4.66
N VAL A 436 -19.71 2.76 5.97
CA VAL A 436 -20.72 1.82 6.49
C VAL A 436 -22.12 2.17 5.97
N HIS A 437 -22.46 3.46 5.92
CA HIS A 437 -23.73 3.93 5.38
C HIS A 437 -23.88 3.58 3.90
N GLN A 438 -22.85 3.81 3.08
CA GLN A 438 -22.88 3.47 1.65
C GLN A 438 -23.04 1.96 1.43
N LEU A 439 -22.34 1.12 2.21
CA LEU A 439 -22.52 -0.33 2.17
C LEU A 439 -23.95 -0.74 2.56
N GLN A 440 -24.55 -0.07 3.54
CA GLN A 440 -25.94 -0.29 3.95
C GLN A 440 -26.92 0.10 2.81
N VAL A 441 -26.70 1.23 2.14
CA VAL A 441 -27.49 1.66 0.97
C VAL A 441 -27.37 0.65 -0.18
N ASP A 442 -26.15 0.18 -0.49
CA ASP A 442 -25.94 -0.79 -1.56
C ASP A 442 -26.55 -2.15 -1.22
N LYS A 443 -26.50 -2.57 0.05
CA LYS A 443 -27.21 -3.76 0.55
C LYS A 443 -28.72 -3.64 0.34
N ASP A 444 -29.33 -2.53 0.75
CA ASP A 444 -30.78 -2.32 0.64
C ASP A 444 -31.25 -2.25 -0.81
N ARG A 445 -30.39 -1.75 -1.70
CA ARG A 445 -30.62 -1.74 -3.15
C ARG A 445 -30.27 -3.05 -3.84
N GLY A 446 -29.83 -4.07 -3.10
CA GLY A 446 -29.47 -5.38 -3.63
C GLY A 446 -28.26 -5.39 -4.57
N ARG A 447 -27.37 -4.40 -4.45
CA ARG A 447 -26.15 -4.24 -5.23
C ARG A 447 -24.98 -5.01 -4.60
N SER A 448 -23.92 -5.21 -5.38
CA SER A 448 -22.65 -5.78 -4.92
C SER A 448 -21.59 -4.68 -4.98
N PRO A 449 -21.36 -3.92 -3.90
CA PRO A 449 -20.39 -2.84 -3.90
C PRO A 449 -18.95 -3.38 -3.95
N LEU A 450 -18.01 -2.53 -4.37
CA LEU A 450 -16.59 -2.80 -4.20
C LEU A 450 -16.27 -2.93 -2.71
N ASN A 451 -15.37 -3.86 -2.40
CA ASN A 451 -14.80 -4.01 -1.08
C ASN A 451 -14.07 -2.70 -0.71
N PRO A 452 -14.42 -2.01 0.38
CA PRO A 452 -13.76 -0.76 0.75
C PRO A 452 -12.24 -0.86 0.90
N LEU A 453 -11.70 -2.06 1.16
CA LEU A 453 -10.25 -2.28 1.20
C LEU A 453 -9.59 -2.09 -0.17
N SER A 454 -10.32 -2.18 -1.28
CA SER A 454 -9.81 -1.88 -2.61
C SER A 454 -9.34 -0.43 -2.74
N TYR A 455 -9.82 0.48 -1.89
CA TYR A 455 -9.41 1.89 -1.84
C TYR A 455 -8.32 2.15 -0.79
N SER A 456 -7.86 1.14 -0.07
CA SER A 456 -6.91 1.30 1.04
C SER A 456 -5.51 1.65 0.54
N CYS A 457 -4.87 2.64 1.19
CA CYS A 457 -3.47 3.01 1.00
C CYS A 457 -2.50 1.93 1.52
N GLN A 458 -2.97 0.95 2.30
CA GLN A 458 -2.15 -0.19 2.73
C GLN A 458 -1.64 -1.02 1.54
N MET A 459 -2.44 -1.13 0.47
CA MET A 459 -2.09 -1.93 -0.70
C MET A 459 -0.83 -1.40 -1.43
N PRO A 460 -0.73 -0.09 -1.75
CA PRO A 460 0.49 0.45 -2.35
C PRO A 460 1.61 0.76 -1.35
N GLU A 461 1.39 0.64 -0.03
CA GLU A 461 2.38 1.04 1.00
C GLU A 461 3.75 0.34 0.80
N ASP A 462 3.77 -0.96 0.51
CA ASP A 462 5.02 -1.70 0.23
C ASP A 462 5.71 -1.19 -1.04
N PHE A 463 4.95 -0.88 -2.09
CA PHE A 463 5.51 -0.33 -3.33
C PHE A 463 6.16 1.03 -3.09
N ILE A 464 5.44 1.98 -2.48
CA ILE A 464 5.96 3.30 -2.13
C ILE A 464 7.24 3.18 -1.31
N ASN A 465 7.24 2.31 -0.29
CA ASN A 465 8.41 2.09 0.55
C ASN A 465 9.60 1.48 -0.19
N ARG A 466 9.36 0.56 -1.13
CA ARG A 466 10.41 -0.01 -1.99
C ARG A 466 11.02 1.07 -2.88
N ILE A 467 10.19 1.84 -3.58
CA ILE A 467 10.65 2.93 -4.45
C ILE A 467 11.41 3.99 -3.64
N ALA A 468 10.88 4.42 -2.49
CA ALA A 468 11.57 5.34 -1.59
C ALA A 468 12.91 4.79 -1.08
N THR A 469 13.02 3.46 -0.91
CA THR A 469 14.28 2.81 -0.57
C THR A 469 15.27 2.85 -1.74
N LEU A 470 14.83 2.65 -2.98
CA LEU A 470 15.68 2.82 -4.17
C LEU A 470 16.16 4.28 -4.28
N CYS A 471 15.27 5.25 -4.10
CA CYS A 471 15.59 6.67 -4.09
C CYS A 471 16.52 7.09 -2.94
N ARG A 472 16.60 6.33 -1.84
CA ARG A 472 17.54 6.55 -0.74
C ARG A 472 18.99 6.26 -1.11
N SER A 473 19.20 5.38 -2.08
CA SER A 473 20.53 4.94 -2.53
C SER A 473 21.15 5.85 -3.58
N VAL A 474 20.47 6.94 -3.96
CA VAL A 474 20.90 7.86 -5.01
C VAL A 474 21.06 9.27 -4.46
N SER A 475 21.92 10.06 -5.11
CA SER A 475 22.08 11.47 -4.76
C SER A 475 20.77 12.23 -4.98
N PRO A 476 20.36 13.16 -4.07
CA PRO A 476 19.14 13.95 -4.21
C PRO A 476 18.96 14.61 -5.58
N ARG A 477 20.05 15.05 -6.21
CA ARG A 477 20.06 15.69 -7.53
C ARG A 477 19.56 14.78 -8.66
N PHE A 478 19.76 13.47 -8.52
CA PHE A 478 19.48 12.48 -9.56
C PHE A 478 18.34 11.51 -9.18
N VAL A 479 17.54 11.86 -8.17
CA VAL A 479 16.46 10.98 -7.67
C VAL A 479 15.43 10.64 -8.74
N GLY A 480 15.06 11.60 -9.60
CA GLY A 480 14.12 11.36 -10.70
C GLY A 480 14.64 10.29 -11.66
N GLU A 481 15.75 10.59 -12.34
CA GLU A 481 16.37 9.70 -13.33
C GLU A 481 16.78 8.35 -12.72
N ARG A 482 17.58 8.37 -11.64
CA ARG A 482 18.15 7.15 -11.05
C ARG A 482 17.15 6.33 -10.27
N GLY A 483 16.08 6.96 -9.77
CA GLY A 483 14.94 6.25 -9.20
C GLY A 483 14.27 5.36 -10.26
N LEU A 484 14.07 5.88 -11.47
CA LEU A 484 13.51 5.13 -12.59
C LEU A 484 14.45 4.02 -13.09
N ASP A 485 15.75 4.28 -13.22
CA ASP A 485 16.75 3.26 -13.59
C ASP A 485 16.70 2.05 -12.64
N LEU A 486 16.74 2.32 -11.34
CA LEU A 486 16.69 1.28 -10.31
C LEU A 486 15.35 0.55 -10.29
N TYR A 487 14.24 1.26 -10.52
CA TYR A 487 12.93 0.63 -10.68
C TYR A 487 12.92 -0.32 -11.88
N LYS A 488 13.42 0.09 -13.04
CA LYS A 488 13.48 -0.76 -14.24
C LYS A 488 14.33 -2.01 -14.03
N ILE A 489 15.45 -1.90 -13.29
CA ILE A 489 16.28 -3.07 -12.92
C ILE A 489 15.51 -4.00 -11.97
N ALA A 490 14.84 -3.45 -10.96
CA ALA A 490 14.03 -4.23 -10.03
C ALA A 490 12.87 -4.94 -10.75
N LEU A 491 12.26 -4.24 -11.70
CA LEU A 491 11.18 -4.73 -12.53
C LEU A 491 11.66 -5.85 -13.45
N ALA A 492 12.83 -5.73 -14.10
CA ALA A 492 13.42 -6.75 -14.98
C ALA A 492 13.53 -8.13 -14.31
N LYS A 493 13.80 -8.16 -13.00
CA LYS A 493 13.96 -9.40 -12.23
C LYS A 493 12.67 -10.19 -12.07
N VAL A 494 11.54 -9.53 -12.23
CA VAL A 494 10.20 -10.07 -11.97
C VAL A 494 9.27 -9.87 -13.17
N TRP A 495 9.82 -9.38 -14.30
CA TRP A 495 9.08 -8.81 -15.40
C TRP A 495 8.20 -9.82 -16.09
#